data_AF-E0XT75-F1
#
_entry.id   AF-E0XT75-F1
#
_cell.length_a   1.000
_cell.length_b   1.000
_cell.length_c   1.000
_cell.angle_alpha   90.00
_cell.angle_beta   90.00
_cell.angle_gamma   90.00
#
_symmetry.space_group_name_H-M   'P 1'
#
loop_
_entity.id
_entity.type
_entity.pdbx_description
1 polymer ?
#
loop_
_entity_poly.entity_id
_entity_poly.type
_entity_poly.pdbx_seq_one_letter_code
_entity_poly.pdbx_strand_id
1 'polypeptide(L)' 'MEIKFIAFPSISTGVFGYPIMQASKISLNEVRYFLVINPLAKMGSLVCFSSDNLFLFQSQLQ' A
#
# COMPACT_ATOMS: atom_id res chain seq x y z
N MET A 1 1.37 -1.66 -24.44
CA MET A 1 1.45 -0.54 -23.47
C MET A 1 1.78 -1.18 -22.12
N GLU A 2 2.85 -0.76 -21.46
CA GLU A 2 3.33 -1.38 -20.21
C GLU A 2 3.03 -0.48 -19.00
N ILE A 3 2.55 -1.07 -17.90
CA ILE A 3 2.29 -0.35 -16.65
C ILE A 3 3.55 -0.41 -15.78
N LYS A 4 4.12 0.76 -15.47
CA LYS A 4 5.36 0.87 -14.68
C LYS A 4 5.15 1.39 -13.27
N PHE A 5 4.04 2.09 -13.01
CA PHE A 5 3.75 2.78 -11.76
C PHE A 5 2.32 2.48 -11.32
N ILE A 6 2.13 2.11 -10.07
CA ILE A 6 0.80 1.81 -9.51
C ILE A 6 0.66 2.52 -8.16
N ALA A 7 -0.44 3.26 -8.01
CA ALA A 7 -0.83 3.88 -6.76
C ALA A 7 -2.04 3.12 -6.20
N PHE A 8 -1.93 2.59 -4.98
CA PHE A 8 -3.00 1.86 -4.31
C PHE A 8 -3.58 2.72 -3.18
N PRO A 9 -4.91 2.80 -3.03
CA PRO A 9 -5.51 3.45 -1.86
C PRO A 9 -5.37 2.57 -0.61
N SER A 10 -5.81 3.08 0.54
CA SER A 10 -6.00 2.28 1.77
C SER A 10 -7.24 1.37 1.63
N ILE A 11 -7.06 0.26 0.90
CA ILE A 11 -8.14 -0.67 0.55
C ILE A 11 -8.74 -1.30 1.83
N SER A 12 -10.06 -1.44 1.84
CA SER A 12 -10.86 -2.04 2.93
C SER A 12 -10.95 -1.25 4.25
N THR A 13 -10.25 -0.12 4.41
CA THR A 13 -10.23 0.62 5.69
C THR A 13 -11.27 1.75 5.77
N GLY A 14 -12.07 1.95 4.71
CA GLY A 14 -13.18 2.91 4.67
C GLY A 14 -14.49 2.27 5.14
N VAL A 15 -15.51 2.26 4.28
CA VAL A 15 -16.84 1.69 4.58
C VAL A 15 -16.79 0.23 5.05
N PHE A 16 -15.80 -0.54 4.58
CA PHE A 16 -15.62 -1.95 4.98
C PHE A 16 -15.02 -2.13 6.39
N GLY A 17 -14.50 -1.07 7.02
CA GLY A 17 -14.11 -1.07 8.43
C GLY A 17 -12.94 -2.00 8.80
N TYR A 18 -12.14 -2.46 7.85
CA TYR A 18 -11.00 -3.31 8.15
C TYR A 18 -9.94 -2.55 8.98
N PRO A 19 -9.36 -3.15 10.05
CA PRO A 19 -8.43 -2.45 10.92
C PRO A 19 -7.20 -1.92 10.19
N ILE A 20 -6.99 -0.60 10.25
CA ILE A 20 -5.93 0.10 9.50
C ILE A 20 -4.53 -0.45 9.78
N MET A 21 -4.17 -0.78 11.03
CA MET A 21 -2.86 -1.35 11.36
C MET A 21 -2.60 -2.71 10.72
N GLN A 22 -3.65 -3.52 10.55
CA GLN A 22 -3.54 -4.84 9.92
C GLN A 22 -3.48 -4.66 8.39
N ALA A 23 -4.36 -3.82 7.84
CA ALA A 23 -4.39 -3.49 6.42
C ALA A 23 -3.05 -2.90 5.95
N SER A 24 -2.43 -2.01 6.73
CA SER A 24 -1.18 -1.37 6.35
C SER A 24 -0.03 -2.37 6.25
N LYS A 25 0.04 -3.33 7.18
CA LYS A 25 1.08 -4.38 7.20
C LYS A 25 0.95 -5.28 5.98
N ILE A 26 -0.27 -5.73 5.70
CA ILE A 26 -0.57 -6.57 4.54
C ILE A 26 -0.24 -5.81 3.25
N SER A 27 -0.76 -4.60 3.10
CA SER A 27 -0.59 -3.81 1.88
C SER A 27 0.89 -3.55 1.56
N LEU A 28 1.70 -3.19 2.57
CA LEU A 28 3.13 -2.96 2.37
C LEU A 28 3.87 -4.24 1.98
N ASN A 29 3.58 -5.36 2.63
CA ASN A 29 4.21 -6.65 2.34
C ASN A 29 3.88 -7.13 0.93
N GLU A 30 2.60 -7.05 0.54
CA GLU A 30 2.14 -7.50 -0.78
C GLU A 30 2.66 -6.59 -1.90
N VAL A 31 2.70 -5.27 -1.69
CA VAL A 31 3.30 -4.35 -2.68
C VAL A 31 4.80 -4.61 -2.83
N ARG A 32 5.53 -4.83 -1.73
CA ARG A 32 6.95 -5.20 -1.79
C ARG A 32 7.17 -6.50 -2.53
N TYR A 33 6.41 -7.53 -2.18
CA TYR A 33 6.47 -8.82 -2.85
C TYR A 33 6.19 -8.68 -4.35
N PHE A 34 5.11 -7.98 -4.71
CA PHE A 34 4.74 -7.70 -6.09
C PHE A 34 5.87 -7.04 -6.89
N LEU A 35 6.54 -6.02 -6.32
CA LEU A 35 7.66 -5.34 -6.98
C LEU A 35 8.88 -6.26 -7.17
N VAL A 36 9.13 -7.20 -6.25
CA VAL A 36 10.22 -8.18 -6.37
C VAL A 36 9.95 -9.17 -7.50
N ILE A 37 8.71 -9.67 -7.62
CA ILE A 37 8.38 -10.72 -8.59
C ILE A 37 7.96 -10.18 -9.97
N ASN A 38 7.77 -8.86 -10.14
CA ASN A 38 7.37 -8.24 -11.40
C ASN A 38 8.38 -7.18 -11.87
N PRO A 39 9.37 -7.53 -12.71
CA PRO A 39 10.43 -6.62 -13.15
C PRO A 39 9.96 -5.38 -13.94
N LEU A 40 8.77 -5.45 -14.55
CA LEU A 40 8.19 -4.34 -15.31
C LEU A 40 7.59 -3.26 -14.40
N ALA A 41 7.20 -3.62 -13.18
CA ALA A 41 6.66 -2.69 -12.19
C ALA A 41 7.82 -2.01 -11.46
N LYS A 42 7.99 -0.71 -11.70
CA LYS A 42 9.11 0.07 -11.15
C LYS A 42 8.82 0.66 -9.79
N MET A 43 7.56 0.94 -9.49
CA MET A 43 7.18 1.64 -8.26
C MET A 43 5.75 1.34 -7.85
N GLY A 44 5.57 1.11 -6.54
CA GLY A 44 4.28 1.08 -5.87
C GLY A 44 4.19 2.21 -4.84
N SER A 45 3.06 2.92 -4.79
CA SER A 45 2.79 3.93 -3.77
C SER A 45 1.48 3.65 -3.06
N LEU A 46 1.45 3.79 -1.74
CA LEU A 46 0.21 3.72 -0.96
C LEU A 46 -0.30 5.13 -0.67
N VAL A 47 -1.49 5.42 -1.19
CA VAL A 47 -2.14 6.73 -1.10
C VAL A 47 -3.00 6.75 0.15
N CYS A 48 -2.60 7.58 1.11
CA CYS A 48 -3.30 7.80 2.36
C CYS A 48 -4.08 9.12 2.28
N PHE A 49 -5.39 9.07 2.49
CA PHE A 49 -6.23 10.27 2.46
C PHE A 49 -6.07 11.14 3.71
N SER A 50 -5.84 10.52 4.88
CA SER A 50 -5.65 11.20 6.16
C SER A 50 -4.20 11.11 6.64
N SER A 51 -3.80 12.07 7.49
CA SER A 51 -2.54 12.06 8.21
C SER A 51 -2.38 10.83 9.10
N ASP A 52 -3.47 10.36 9.71
CA ASP A 52 -3.44 9.22 10.63
C ASP A 52 -3.12 7.93 9.89
N ASN A 53 -3.73 7.72 8.73
CA ASN A 53 -3.41 6.59 7.87
C ASN A 53 -1.95 6.68 7.42
N LEU A 54 -1.50 7.87 6.98
CA LEU A 54 -0.11 8.07 6.56
C LEU A 54 0.88 7.70 7.68
N PHE A 55 0.64 8.17 8.91
CA PHE A 55 1.47 7.87 10.06
C PHE A 55 1.57 6.36 10.32
N LEU A 56 0.43 5.65 10.29
CA LEU A 56 0.41 4.20 10.49
C LEU A 56 1.16 3.45 9.39
N PHE A 57 0.95 3.81 8.13
CA PHE A 57 1.70 3.24 7.00
C PHE A 57 3.21 3.51 7.12
N GLN A 58 3.61 4.72 7.50
CA GLN A 58 5.01 5.07 7.71
C GLN A 58 5.65 4.31 8.87
N SER A 59 4.95 4.15 10.00
CA SER A 59 5.46 3.40 11.16
C SER A 59 5.76 1.93 10.87
N GLN A 60 5.17 1.38 9.80
CA GLN A 60 5.36 0.00 9.37
C GLN A 60 6.31 -0.13 8.16
N LEU A 61 6.73 1.00 7.59
CA LEU A 61 7.67 1.05 6.48
C LEU A 61 9.10 0.94 7.03
N GLN A 62 9.62 -0.28 7.10
CA GLN A 62 11.04 -0.56 7.39
C GLN A 62 11.92 -0.37 6.16
#